data_AF-E0S3T0-F1
#
_entry.id   AF-E0S3T0-F1
#
_cell.length_a   1.000
_cell.length_b   1.000
_cell.length_c   1.000
_cell.angle_alpha   90.00
_cell.angle_beta   90.00
_cell.angle_gamma   90.00
#
_symmetry.space_group_name_H-M   'P 1'
#
loop_
_entity.id
_entity.type
_entity.pdbx_description
1 polymer ?
#
loop_
_entity_poly.entity_id
_entity_poly.type
_entity_poly.pdbx_seq_one_letter_code
_entity_poly.pdbx_strand_id
1 'polypeptide(L)'
;MKIIKITTYGGMDWHDSTESSSYLTENGSYDIVDANKVIASYIHSRLLKFDKEVKDANSSPVPSVDELKQRIEDKMKICLNKRLQEYVDGSTGLKEGWYENTFCYDPEDQEIVVEYAGGQFEFHTYIDVKVIPDANVRYLAVENFLCPNKGVPSVERFYSYPVKKLQEAQRLLDELKLHEDMGRSEKYLMISDIDELATNSWYAGNITVINQERELEKLYEEDPRCAGDIPFAIYQTRHMDLLKKAEDEWFDKRRQMSSLAF
;
A
#
# COMPACT_ATOMS: atom_id res chain seq x y z
N MET A 1 -6.09 20.23 7.22
CA MET A 1 -4.98 19.57 6.53
C MET A 1 -5.50 18.74 5.37
N LYS A 2 -5.00 18.93 4.15
CA LYS A 2 -5.29 18.06 3.01
C LYS A 2 -4.11 17.13 2.77
N ILE A 3 -4.34 15.83 2.69
CA ILE A 3 -3.29 14.82 2.50
C ILE A 3 -3.59 13.97 1.26
N ILE A 4 -2.55 13.35 0.72
CA ILE A 4 -2.66 12.41 -0.39
C ILE A 4 -1.97 11.11 0.03
N LYS A 5 -2.77 10.07 0.31
CA LYS A 5 -2.27 8.73 0.60
C LYS A 5 -2.13 7.97 -0.71
N ILE A 6 -1.03 7.23 -0.83
CA ILE A 6 -0.77 6.34 -1.94
C ILE A 6 -0.69 4.92 -1.38
N THR A 7 -1.48 4.01 -1.93
CA THR A 7 -1.39 2.58 -1.61
C THR A 7 -1.13 1.81 -2.89
N THR A 8 0.00 1.12 -2.95
CA THR A 8 0.37 0.27 -4.09
C THR A 8 0.24 -1.19 -3.70
N TYR A 9 -0.39 -1.97 -4.56
CA TYR A 9 -0.59 -3.40 -4.43
C TYR A 9 -0.31 -4.10 -5.75
N GLY A 10 0.50 -5.17 -5.75
CA GLY A 10 0.73 -5.93 -6.98
C GLY A 10 1.85 -6.96 -6.89
N GLY A 11 1.97 -7.75 -7.96
CA GLY A 11 2.90 -8.88 -8.10
C GLY A 11 2.57 -9.73 -9.34
N MET A 12 3.31 -10.82 -9.56
CA MET A 12 3.05 -11.79 -10.63
C MET A 12 1.90 -12.73 -10.27
N ASP A 13 2.00 -13.30 -9.08
CA ASP A 13 1.04 -14.23 -8.53
C ASP A 13 0.85 -13.97 -7.03
N TRP A 14 0.33 -14.96 -6.32
CA TRP A 14 0.02 -14.77 -4.93
C TRP A 14 1.22 -14.83 -3.99
N HIS A 15 2.31 -15.46 -4.40
CA HIS A 15 3.50 -15.66 -3.57
C HIS A 15 4.46 -14.46 -3.56
N ASP A 16 4.31 -13.53 -4.51
CA ASP A 16 5.21 -12.38 -4.69
C ASP A 16 4.49 -11.03 -4.61
N SER A 17 3.20 -11.04 -4.26
CA SER A 17 2.42 -9.82 -4.10
C SER A 17 2.91 -9.01 -2.91
N THR A 18 2.99 -7.69 -3.09
CA THR A 18 3.39 -6.75 -2.04
C THR A 18 2.37 -5.63 -1.94
N GLU A 19 2.17 -5.13 -0.72
CA GLU A 19 1.40 -3.93 -0.46
C GLU A 19 2.28 -2.90 0.25
N SER A 20 2.25 -1.66 -0.22
CA SER A 20 2.95 -0.55 0.43
C SER A 20 2.06 0.68 0.48
N SER A 21 2.18 1.44 1.58
CA SER A 21 1.44 2.69 1.78
C SER A 21 2.40 3.83 2.09
N SER A 22 2.13 5.01 1.53
CA SER A 22 2.92 6.22 1.76
C SER A 22 2.05 7.47 1.59
N TYR A 23 2.62 8.65 1.85
CA TYR A 23 1.95 9.93 1.67
C TYR A 23 2.80 10.84 0.78
N LEU A 24 2.16 11.53 -0.17
CA LEU A 24 2.85 12.53 -0.98
C LEU A 24 3.13 13.80 -0.17
N THR A 25 4.17 14.52 -0.57
CA THR A 25 4.53 15.80 0.04
C THR A 25 4.63 16.91 -1.01
N GLU A 26 4.31 18.13 -0.59
CA GLU A 26 4.54 19.37 -1.34
C GLU A 26 5.57 20.19 -0.58
N ASN A 27 6.76 20.40 -1.16
CA ASN A 27 7.88 21.10 -0.51
C ASN A 27 8.25 20.53 0.89
N GLY A 28 8.13 19.22 1.06
CA GLY A 28 8.39 18.53 2.33
C GLY A 28 7.26 18.63 3.36
N SER A 29 6.13 19.26 3.02
CA SER A 29 4.92 19.29 3.84
C SER A 29 3.94 18.21 3.39
N TYR A 30 3.26 17.58 4.36
CA TYR A 30 2.12 16.69 4.09
C TYR A 30 0.80 17.45 3.94
N ASP A 31 0.74 18.73 4.30
CA ASP A 31 -0.45 19.57 4.08
C ASP A 31 -0.42 20.16 2.66
N ILE A 32 -1.24 19.60 1.79
CA ILE A 32 -1.20 19.81 0.35
C ILE A 32 -2.14 20.94 -0.07
N VAL A 33 -1.60 21.97 -0.71
CA VAL A 33 -2.40 23.09 -1.20
C VAL A 33 -3.10 22.70 -2.51
N ASP A 34 -2.31 22.29 -3.50
CA ASP A 34 -2.76 21.92 -4.85
C ASP A 34 -2.58 20.41 -5.10
N ALA A 35 -3.64 19.64 -4.83
CA ALA A 35 -3.60 18.19 -4.96
C ALA A 35 -3.33 17.72 -6.40
N ASN A 36 -3.95 18.37 -7.40
CA ASN A 36 -3.78 17.99 -8.81
C ASN A 36 -2.34 18.18 -9.26
N LYS A 37 -1.68 19.27 -8.85
CA LYS A 37 -0.26 19.50 -9.17
C LYS A 37 0.65 18.45 -8.55
N VAL A 38 0.39 18.07 -7.29
CA VAL A 38 1.19 17.05 -6.59
C VAL A 38 0.98 15.68 -7.23
N ILE A 39 -0.26 15.32 -7.56
CA ILE A 39 -0.61 14.07 -8.26
C ILE A 39 0.02 14.05 -9.66
N ALA A 40 -0.06 15.15 -10.42
CA ALA A 40 0.59 15.27 -11.72
C ALA A 40 2.10 15.07 -11.64
N SER A 41 2.75 15.66 -10.64
CA SER A 41 4.19 15.50 -10.40
C SER A 41 4.56 14.06 -10.04
N TYR A 42 3.73 13.40 -9.22
CA TYR A 42 3.88 11.99 -8.90
C TYR A 42 3.74 11.11 -10.15
N ILE A 43 2.65 11.24 -10.91
CA ILE A 43 2.41 10.50 -12.16
C ILE A 43 3.54 10.72 -13.16
N HIS A 44 3.99 11.96 -13.34
CA HIS A 44 5.12 12.30 -14.19
C HIS A 44 6.38 11.52 -13.82
N SER A 45 6.73 11.49 -12.53
CA SER A 45 7.89 10.74 -12.04
C SER A 45 7.77 9.24 -12.30
N ARG A 46 6.55 8.68 -12.16
CA ARG A 46 6.27 7.27 -12.42
C ARG A 46 6.34 6.93 -13.90
N LEU A 47 5.78 7.78 -14.77
CA LEU A 47 5.89 7.65 -16.22
C LEU A 47 7.34 7.68 -16.70
N LEU A 48 8.15 8.62 -16.19
CA LEU A 48 9.58 8.68 -16.52
C LEU A 48 10.34 7.41 -16.09
N LYS A 49 10.02 6.88 -14.89
CA LYS A 49 10.60 5.63 -14.42
C LYS A 49 10.22 4.46 -15.32
N PHE A 50 8.92 4.32 -15.62
CA PHE A 50 8.40 3.27 -16.49
C PHE A 50 9.01 3.34 -17.90
N ASP A 51 9.08 4.53 -18.50
CA ASP A 51 9.67 4.74 -19.82
C ASP A 51 11.16 4.32 -19.87
N LYS A 52 11.90 4.66 -18.82
CA LYS A 52 13.31 4.27 -18.66
C LYS A 52 13.49 2.75 -18.51
N GLU A 53 12.59 2.09 -17.78
CA GLU A 53 12.65 0.64 -17.54
C GLU A 53 12.34 -0.17 -18.79
N VAL A 54 11.34 0.24 -19.57
CA VAL A 54 10.87 -0.52 -20.73
C VAL A 54 11.77 -0.36 -21.97
N LYS A 55 12.73 0.59 -21.97
CA LYS A 55 13.78 0.78 -23.01
C LYS A 55 13.25 0.59 -24.44
N ASP A 56 12.19 1.31 -24.78
CA ASP A 56 11.60 1.29 -26.11
C ASP A 56 12.10 2.50 -26.92
N ALA A 57 12.86 2.26 -27.99
CA ALA A 57 13.43 3.32 -28.82
C ALA A 57 12.38 4.15 -29.59
N ASN A 58 11.15 3.64 -29.72
CA ASN A 58 10.05 4.30 -30.43
C ASN A 58 8.98 4.86 -29.48
N SER A 59 9.38 5.09 -28.24
CA SER A 59 8.57 5.66 -27.17
C SER A 59 8.07 7.08 -27.51
N SER A 60 6.75 7.33 -27.43
CA SER A 60 6.22 8.71 -27.35
C SER A 60 6.75 9.42 -26.08
N PRO A 61 7.04 10.73 -26.15
CA PRO A 61 7.58 11.46 -25.01
C PRO A 61 6.60 11.47 -23.84
N VAL A 62 7.13 11.37 -22.63
CA VAL A 62 6.35 11.54 -21.39
C VAL A 62 5.80 12.98 -21.34
N PRO A 63 4.48 13.19 -21.14
CA PRO A 63 3.90 14.53 -21.06
C PRO A 63 4.48 15.31 -19.88
N SER A 64 4.58 16.63 -19.98
CA SER A 64 5.05 17.49 -18.90
C SER A 64 4.09 17.49 -17.69
N VAL A 65 4.58 17.94 -16.52
CA VAL A 65 3.76 18.04 -15.30
C VAL A 65 2.53 18.95 -15.51
N ASP A 66 2.68 20.06 -16.21
CA ASP A 66 1.57 21.00 -16.46
C ASP A 66 0.53 20.39 -17.40
N GLU A 67 0.95 19.67 -18.44
CA GLU A 67 0.04 18.92 -19.33
C GLU A 67 -0.70 17.81 -18.57
N LEU A 68 0.00 17.08 -17.69
CA LEU A 68 -0.62 16.04 -16.86
C LEU A 68 -1.63 16.65 -15.90
N LYS A 69 -1.30 17.78 -15.26
CA LYS A 69 -2.23 18.50 -14.38
C LYS A 69 -3.51 18.88 -15.14
N GLN A 70 -3.38 19.46 -16.33
CA GLN A 70 -4.53 19.81 -17.17
C GLN A 70 -5.37 18.57 -17.52
N ARG A 71 -4.74 17.47 -17.93
CA ARG A 71 -5.44 16.20 -18.21
C ARG A 71 -6.17 15.64 -16.99
N ILE A 72 -5.61 15.76 -15.79
CA ILE A 72 -6.26 15.35 -14.54
C ILE A 72 -7.50 16.20 -14.28
N GLU A 73 -7.39 17.53 -14.44
CA GLU A 73 -8.52 18.46 -14.31
C GLU A 73 -9.64 18.17 -15.33
N ASP A 74 -9.24 17.79 -16.55
CA ASP A 74 -10.16 17.40 -17.63
C ASP A 74 -10.62 15.94 -17.54
N LYS A 75 -10.22 15.21 -16.48
CA LYS A 75 -10.54 13.78 -16.26
C LYS A 75 -10.17 12.86 -17.43
N MET A 76 -9.08 13.15 -18.11
CA MET A 76 -8.59 12.35 -19.22
C MET A 76 -7.68 11.23 -18.72
N LYS A 77 -7.98 9.98 -19.10
CA LYS A 77 -7.07 8.85 -18.87
C LYS A 77 -5.69 9.12 -19.47
N ILE A 78 -4.64 8.80 -18.71
CA ILE A 78 -3.24 9.00 -19.11
C ILE A 78 -2.60 7.63 -19.25
N CYS A 79 -2.36 7.18 -20.48
CA CYS A 79 -1.72 5.90 -20.74
C CYS A 79 -0.41 6.03 -21.53
N LEU A 80 0.54 5.16 -21.20
CA LEU A 80 1.78 4.94 -21.94
C LEU A 80 1.92 3.43 -22.20
N ASN A 81 1.65 3.05 -23.46
CA ASN A 81 1.70 1.66 -23.90
C ASN A 81 2.97 1.45 -24.72
N LYS A 82 3.74 0.40 -24.41
CA LYS A 82 5.04 0.11 -25.04
C LYS A 82 5.10 -1.33 -25.55
N ARG A 83 5.92 -1.54 -26.58
CA ARG A 83 6.16 -2.85 -27.21
C ARG A 83 4.87 -3.58 -27.64
N LEU A 84 4.25 -3.09 -28.71
CA LEU A 84 3.12 -3.79 -29.35
C LEU A 84 3.61 -5.11 -29.95
N GLN A 85 3.07 -6.22 -29.45
CA GLN A 85 3.21 -7.53 -30.06
C GLN A 85 2.04 -7.71 -31.01
N GLU A 86 2.31 -7.95 -32.29
CA GLU A 86 1.29 -8.23 -33.30
C GLU A 86 1.34 -9.71 -33.68
N TYR A 87 0.17 -10.30 -33.90
CA TYR A 87 0.04 -11.62 -34.50
C TYR A 87 -1.12 -11.65 -35.48
N VAL A 88 -1.10 -12.62 -36.39
CA VAL A 88 -2.23 -12.88 -37.29
C VAL A 88 -3.00 -14.06 -36.71
N ASP A 89 -4.24 -13.82 -36.32
CA ASP A 89 -5.13 -14.90 -35.90
C ASP A 89 -5.38 -15.83 -37.09
N GLY A 90 -4.96 -17.09 -36.96
CA GLY A 90 -5.08 -18.09 -38.02
C GLY A 90 -6.52 -18.46 -38.39
N SER A 91 -7.50 -18.13 -37.54
CA SER A 91 -8.92 -18.43 -37.75
C SER A 91 -9.67 -17.30 -38.46
N THR A 92 -9.32 -16.04 -38.17
CA THR A 92 -9.97 -14.85 -38.75
C THR A 92 -9.14 -14.16 -39.82
N GLY A 93 -7.83 -14.42 -39.88
CA GLY A 93 -6.86 -13.71 -40.71
C GLY A 93 -6.64 -12.25 -40.29
N LEU A 94 -7.21 -11.83 -39.16
CA LEU A 94 -7.08 -10.47 -38.64
C LEU A 94 -5.76 -10.30 -37.92
N LYS A 95 -5.16 -9.12 -38.08
CA LYS A 95 -4.06 -8.69 -37.22
C LYS A 95 -4.64 -8.31 -35.85
N GLU A 96 -4.21 -9.03 -34.84
CA GLU A 96 -4.44 -8.69 -33.45
C GLU A 96 -3.12 -8.31 -32.79
N GLY A 97 -3.21 -7.67 -31.63
CA GLY A 97 -2.02 -7.37 -30.86
C GLY A 97 -2.32 -7.00 -29.43
N TRP A 98 -1.30 -7.10 -28.60
CA TRP A 98 -1.32 -6.68 -27.21
C TRP A 98 -0.05 -5.89 -26.90
N TYR A 99 -0.13 -5.01 -25.91
CA TYR A 99 1.05 -4.31 -25.42
C TYR A 99 1.73 -5.16 -24.37
N GLU A 100 3.04 -5.33 -24.49
CA GLU A 100 3.82 -6.09 -23.52
C GLU A 100 3.95 -5.33 -22.19
N ASN A 101 3.95 -4.00 -22.22
CA ASN A 101 4.01 -3.18 -21.01
C ASN A 101 3.07 -1.99 -21.13
N THR A 102 2.28 -1.75 -20.09
CA THR A 102 1.32 -0.65 -20.02
C THR A 102 1.50 0.11 -18.70
N PHE A 103 1.30 1.42 -18.77
CA PHE A 103 1.09 2.28 -17.62
C PHE A 103 -0.18 3.07 -17.92
N CYS A 104 -1.18 3.02 -17.07
CA CYS A 104 -2.40 3.79 -17.23
C CYS A 104 -2.81 4.41 -15.90
N TYR A 105 -3.04 5.71 -15.89
CA TYR A 105 -3.67 6.42 -14.79
C TYR A 105 -5.09 6.86 -15.18
N ASP A 106 -6.04 6.53 -14.33
CA ASP A 106 -7.43 6.98 -14.40
C ASP A 106 -7.70 8.08 -13.36
N PRO A 107 -7.93 9.34 -13.78
CA PRO A 107 -8.26 10.42 -12.84
C PRO A 107 -9.64 10.27 -12.18
N GLU A 108 -10.57 9.49 -12.75
CA GLU A 108 -11.89 9.31 -12.15
C GLU A 108 -11.83 8.32 -11.00
N ASP A 109 -11.14 7.19 -11.20
CA ASP A 109 -10.96 6.16 -10.17
C ASP A 109 -9.77 6.45 -9.24
N GLN A 110 -8.95 7.46 -9.58
CA GLN A 110 -7.70 7.80 -8.88
C GLN A 110 -6.76 6.59 -8.77
N GLU A 111 -6.67 5.81 -9.84
CA GLU A 111 -5.95 4.55 -9.89
C GLU A 111 -4.88 4.57 -10.98
N ILE A 112 -3.68 4.09 -10.66
CA ILE A 112 -2.65 3.75 -11.65
C ILE A 112 -2.58 2.23 -11.76
N VAL A 113 -2.71 1.71 -12.97
CA VAL A 113 -2.44 0.31 -13.30
C VAL A 113 -1.16 0.26 -14.12
N VAL A 114 -0.21 -0.57 -13.68
CA VAL A 114 1.03 -0.82 -14.40
C VAL A 114 1.14 -2.32 -14.66
N GLU A 115 1.23 -2.69 -15.94
CA GLU A 115 1.38 -4.07 -16.36
C GLU A 115 2.73 -4.28 -17.05
N TYR A 116 3.36 -5.42 -16.77
CA TYR A 116 4.56 -5.89 -17.47
C TYR A 116 4.35 -7.29 -18.01
N ALA A 117 5.13 -7.64 -19.04
CA ALA A 117 5.11 -8.95 -19.70
C ALA A 117 3.71 -9.42 -20.14
N GLY A 118 2.91 -8.50 -20.69
CA GLY A 118 1.56 -8.76 -21.17
C GLY A 118 0.55 -9.06 -20.05
N GLY A 119 0.65 -8.33 -18.93
CA GLY A 119 -0.25 -8.49 -17.79
C GLY A 119 0.13 -9.61 -16.83
N GLN A 120 1.30 -10.25 -17.00
CA GLN A 120 1.76 -11.26 -16.05
C GLN A 120 2.16 -10.66 -14.71
N PHE A 121 2.66 -9.42 -14.70
CA PHE A 121 2.89 -8.65 -13.48
C PHE A 121 1.99 -7.44 -13.53
N GLU A 122 1.18 -7.25 -12.50
CA GLU A 122 0.19 -6.17 -12.43
C GLU A 122 0.31 -5.46 -11.08
N PHE A 123 0.39 -4.13 -11.12
CA PHE A 123 0.45 -3.28 -9.95
C PHE A 123 -0.62 -2.19 -10.02
N HIS A 124 -1.47 -2.16 -9.00
CA HIS A 124 -2.47 -1.13 -8.78
C HIS A 124 -1.94 -0.14 -7.76
N THR A 125 -2.06 1.15 -8.05
CA THR A 125 -1.75 2.23 -7.12
C THR A 125 -2.96 3.12 -6.96
N TYR A 126 -3.54 3.11 -5.77
CA TYR A 126 -4.67 3.96 -5.41
C TYR A 126 -4.18 5.27 -4.80
N ILE A 127 -4.77 6.38 -5.25
CA ILE A 127 -4.49 7.73 -4.79
C ILE A 127 -5.72 8.24 -4.03
N ASP A 128 -5.59 8.40 -2.71
CA ASP A 128 -6.68 8.87 -1.86
C ASP A 128 -6.39 10.27 -1.33
N VAL A 129 -7.22 11.24 -1.73
CA VAL A 129 -7.12 12.64 -1.29
C VAL A 129 -8.09 12.87 -0.15
N LYS A 130 -7.55 13.00 1.08
CA LYS A 130 -8.34 13.23 2.28
C LYS A 130 -8.20 14.66 2.80
N VAL A 131 -9.27 15.22 3.35
CA VAL A 131 -9.25 16.48 4.09
C VAL A 131 -9.59 16.19 5.55
N ILE A 132 -8.65 16.45 6.44
CA ILE A 132 -8.75 16.20 7.88
C ILE A 132 -8.77 17.55 8.61
N PRO A 133 -9.73 17.80 9.53
CA PRO A 133 -9.70 18.98 10.39
C PRO A 133 -8.41 19.04 11.22
N ASP A 134 -7.77 20.19 11.32
CA ASP A 134 -6.45 20.31 11.97
C ASP A 134 -6.44 19.81 13.43
N ALA A 135 -7.55 20.01 14.15
CA ALA A 135 -7.71 19.52 15.52
C ALA A 135 -7.73 17.97 15.62
N ASN A 136 -8.13 17.31 14.54
CA ASN A 136 -8.33 15.87 14.45
C ASN A 136 -7.12 15.13 13.89
N VAL A 137 -6.19 15.82 13.22
CA VAL A 137 -4.99 15.21 12.65
C VAL A 137 -4.21 14.47 13.75
N ARG A 138 -3.93 13.21 13.49
CA ARG A 138 -3.04 12.37 14.29
C ARG A 138 -2.01 11.69 13.41
N TYR A 139 -0.86 11.49 14.00
CA TYR A 139 0.28 10.81 13.39
C TYR A 139 0.56 9.53 14.18
N LEU A 140 0.85 8.45 13.45
CA LEU A 140 1.23 7.17 14.03
C LEU A 140 2.50 6.66 13.36
N ALA A 141 3.42 6.13 14.17
CA ALA A 141 4.49 5.28 13.67
C ALA A 141 3.95 3.85 13.55
N VAL A 142 3.95 3.32 12.33
CA VAL A 142 3.33 2.04 12.01
C VAL A 142 4.40 1.09 11.46
N GLU A 143 4.39 -0.15 11.92
CA GLU A 143 5.04 -1.28 11.28
C GLU A 143 4.02 -1.99 10.39
N ASN A 144 4.35 -2.18 9.13
CA ASN A 144 3.60 -2.97 8.17
C ASN A 144 4.32 -4.29 7.95
N PHE A 145 3.67 -5.40 8.30
CA PHE A 145 4.15 -6.74 7.98
C PHE A 145 3.72 -7.07 6.56
N LEU A 146 4.70 -7.21 5.65
CA LEU A 146 4.41 -7.58 4.27
C LEU A 146 3.91 -9.03 4.27
N CYS A 147 2.61 -9.21 3.98
CA CYS A 147 2.03 -10.54 3.88
C CYS A 147 2.56 -11.24 2.61
N PRO A 148 3.01 -12.50 2.72
CA PRO A 148 3.57 -13.23 1.58
C PRO A 148 2.53 -13.70 0.56
N ASN A 149 1.23 -13.43 0.78
CA ASN A 149 0.12 -14.03 0.04
C ASN A 149 -0.86 -12.97 -0.52
N LYS A 150 -1.15 -12.98 -1.84
CA LYS A 150 -2.16 -12.13 -2.52
C LYS A 150 -3.57 -12.39 -1.99
N GLY A 151 -4.34 -11.32 -1.83
CA GLY A 151 -5.65 -11.32 -1.22
C GLY A 151 -5.65 -11.32 0.31
N VAL A 152 -4.48 -11.42 0.96
CA VAL A 152 -4.35 -11.24 2.41
C VAL A 152 -3.99 -9.78 2.69
N PRO A 153 -4.83 -9.04 3.44
CA PRO A 153 -4.52 -7.66 3.80
C PRO A 153 -3.20 -7.58 4.55
N SER A 154 -2.43 -6.53 4.25
CA SER A 154 -1.25 -6.19 5.02
C SER A 154 -1.60 -6.05 6.51
N VAL A 155 -0.69 -6.47 7.40
CA VAL A 155 -0.93 -6.35 8.85
C VAL A 155 -0.19 -5.13 9.35
N GLU A 156 -0.95 -4.11 9.70
CA GLU A 156 -0.41 -2.86 10.25
C GLU A 156 -0.49 -2.88 11.78
N ARG A 157 0.61 -2.52 12.44
CA ARG A 157 0.72 -2.42 13.90
C ARG A 157 1.31 -1.08 14.31
N PHE A 158 0.83 -0.54 15.43
CA PHE A 158 1.45 0.60 16.07
C PHE A 158 1.63 0.32 17.56
N TYR A 159 2.74 0.78 18.11
CA TYR A 159 3.18 0.48 19.48
C TYR A 159 3.09 1.71 20.40
N SER A 160 2.45 2.77 19.92
CA SER A 160 2.30 4.02 20.65
C SER A 160 0.95 4.67 20.34
N TYR A 161 0.44 5.45 21.28
CA TYR A 161 -0.78 6.22 21.07
C TYR A 161 -0.59 7.23 19.92
N PRO A 162 -1.65 7.53 19.14
CA PRO A 162 -1.56 8.55 18.10
C PRO A 162 -1.17 9.90 18.68
N VAL A 163 -0.16 10.53 18.09
CA VAL A 163 0.37 11.82 18.56
C VAL A 163 -0.11 12.97 17.69
N LYS A 164 -0.14 14.18 18.26
CA LYS A 164 -0.58 15.40 17.55
C LYS A 164 0.52 16.07 16.74
N LYS A 165 1.79 15.80 17.06
CA LYS A 165 2.94 16.47 16.46
C LYS A 165 3.69 15.54 15.53
N LEU A 166 3.93 15.99 14.29
CA LEU A 166 4.68 15.24 13.29
C LEU A 166 6.09 14.88 13.79
N GLN A 167 6.80 15.81 14.45
CA GLN A 167 8.17 15.54 14.93
C GLN A 167 8.22 14.41 15.96
N GLU A 168 7.18 14.32 16.81
CA GLU A 168 7.08 13.26 17.81
C GLU A 168 6.83 11.91 17.15
N ALA A 169 5.94 11.85 16.15
CA ALA A 169 5.69 10.63 15.39
C ALA A 169 6.92 10.19 14.60
N GLN A 170 7.66 11.12 14.01
CA GLN A 170 8.91 10.81 13.30
C GLN A 170 9.94 10.21 14.24
N ARG A 171 10.12 10.78 15.44
CA ARG A 171 11.01 10.20 16.46
C ARG A 171 10.59 8.78 16.82
N LEU A 172 9.29 8.55 17.05
CA LEU A 172 8.76 7.21 17.35
C LEU A 172 9.00 6.24 16.20
N LEU A 173 8.87 6.70 14.95
CA LEU A 173 9.15 5.90 13.76
C LEU A 173 10.64 5.56 13.66
N ASP A 174 11.53 6.51 13.95
CA ASP A 174 12.98 6.28 13.90
C ASP A 174 13.42 5.28 14.98
N GLU A 175 12.84 5.38 16.18
CA GLU A 175 13.08 4.49 17.33
C GLU A 175 12.42 3.11 17.19
N LEU A 176 11.44 2.96 16.29
CA LEU A 176 10.73 1.70 16.05
C LEU A 176 11.71 0.64 15.51
N LYS A 177 11.87 -0.42 16.30
CA LYS A 177 12.61 -1.63 15.91
C LYS A 177 11.66 -2.58 15.20
N LEU A 178 12.04 -2.98 13.99
CA LEU A 178 11.29 -3.93 13.19
C LEU A 178 11.48 -5.35 13.70
N HIS A 179 10.45 -6.17 13.55
CA HIS A 179 10.50 -7.59 13.87
C HIS A 179 11.10 -8.38 12.71
N GLU A 180 12.39 -8.69 12.80
CA GLU A 180 13.14 -9.38 11.75
C GLU A 180 12.76 -10.87 11.59
N ASP A 181 12.19 -11.46 12.63
CA ASP A 181 11.81 -12.88 12.73
C ASP A 181 10.51 -13.23 11.98
N MET A 182 9.73 -12.21 11.61
CA MET A 182 8.38 -12.34 11.06
C MET A 182 8.31 -12.17 9.52
N GLY A 183 9.45 -12.07 8.86
CA GLY A 183 9.55 -11.82 7.41
C GLY A 183 9.96 -10.37 7.12
N ARG A 184 9.63 -9.88 5.92
CA ARG A 184 9.93 -8.48 5.56
C ARG A 184 8.85 -7.60 6.19
N SER A 185 9.22 -6.73 7.14
CA SER A 185 8.37 -5.64 7.59
C SER A 185 8.98 -4.29 7.22
N GLU A 186 8.12 -3.29 7.08
CA GLU A 186 8.51 -1.92 6.76
C GLU A 186 7.86 -0.98 7.76
N LYS A 187 8.58 0.06 8.17
CA LYS A 187 8.00 1.12 9.00
C LYS A 187 7.59 2.29 8.13
N TYR A 188 6.41 2.84 8.40
CA TYR A 188 5.93 4.04 7.73
C TYR A 188 5.14 4.95 8.67
N LEU A 189 5.06 6.23 8.31
CA LEU A 189 4.28 7.23 9.03
C LEU A 189 2.83 7.22 8.51
N MET A 190 1.87 6.96 9.39
CA MET A 190 0.44 7.09 9.07
C MET A 190 -0.08 8.45 9.54
N ILE A 191 -0.88 9.12 8.69
CA ILE A 191 -1.61 10.36 9.01
C ILE A 191 -3.10 10.06 8.94
N SER A 192 -3.84 10.32 10.01
CA SER A 192 -5.25 9.93 10.09
C SER A 192 -6.09 10.91 10.91
N ASP A 193 -7.41 10.84 10.72
CA ASP A 193 -8.39 11.55 11.52
C ASP A 193 -8.69 10.73 12.79
N ILE A 194 -8.54 11.33 13.97
CA ILE A 194 -8.80 10.65 15.24
C ILE A 194 -10.24 10.14 15.36
N ASP A 195 -11.22 10.84 14.78
CA ASP A 195 -12.62 10.44 14.84
C ASP A 195 -12.88 9.22 13.95
N GLU A 196 -12.23 9.16 12.78
CA GLU A 196 -12.23 7.96 11.91
C GLU A 196 -11.57 6.79 12.64
N LEU A 197 -10.38 6.99 13.21
CA LEU A 197 -9.67 5.98 13.99
C LEU A 197 -10.50 5.44 15.15
N ALA A 198 -11.18 6.29 15.91
CA ALA A 198 -11.95 5.89 17.09
C ALA A 198 -13.08 4.90 16.75
N THR A 199 -13.57 4.91 15.52
CA THR A 199 -14.60 3.97 15.04
C THR A 199 -14.03 2.71 14.39
N ASN A 200 -12.73 2.66 14.16
CA ASN A 200 -12.07 1.58 13.44
C ASN A 200 -11.72 0.40 14.39
N SER A 201 -12.19 -0.80 14.05
CA SER A 201 -11.91 -2.02 14.81
C SER A 201 -10.42 -2.38 14.86
N TRP A 202 -9.67 -2.05 13.80
CA TRP A 202 -8.20 -2.19 13.76
C TRP A 202 -7.53 -1.29 14.81
N TYR A 203 -7.98 -0.05 14.94
CA TYR A 203 -7.45 0.89 15.93
C TYR A 203 -7.76 0.40 17.36
N ALA A 204 -9.01 0.02 17.63
CA ALA A 204 -9.41 -0.52 18.92
C ALA A 204 -8.61 -1.77 19.31
N GLY A 205 -8.33 -2.66 18.35
CA GLY A 205 -7.50 -3.83 18.55
C GLY A 205 -6.06 -3.48 18.95
N ASN A 206 -5.42 -2.54 18.24
CA ASN A 206 -4.06 -2.11 18.57
C ASN A 206 -3.96 -1.38 19.92
N ILE A 207 -4.94 -0.52 20.25
CA ILE A 207 -4.99 0.15 21.56
C ILE A 207 -5.14 -0.86 22.72
N THR A 208 -5.89 -1.93 22.50
CA THR A 208 -6.01 -3.01 23.49
C THR A 208 -4.67 -3.66 23.77
N VAL A 209 -3.88 -3.94 22.72
CA VAL A 209 -2.53 -4.52 22.84
C VAL A 209 -1.61 -3.56 23.59
N ILE A 210 -1.56 -2.29 23.21
CA ILE A 210 -0.72 -1.28 23.89
C ILE A 210 -1.04 -1.20 25.38
N ASN A 211 -2.33 -1.24 25.74
CA ASN A 211 -2.73 -1.22 27.14
C ASN A 211 -2.29 -2.46 27.89
N GLN A 212 -2.40 -3.64 27.28
CA GLN A 212 -1.91 -4.87 27.90
C GLN A 212 -0.40 -4.83 28.09
N GLU A 213 0.37 -4.40 27.09
CA GLU A 213 1.83 -4.28 27.18
C GLU A 213 2.25 -3.33 28.31
N ARG A 214 1.59 -2.18 28.46
CA ARG A 214 1.87 -1.25 29.56
C ARG A 214 1.55 -1.80 30.94
N GLU A 215 0.44 -2.53 31.07
CA GLU A 215 0.11 -3.19 32.35
C GLU A 215 1.13 -4.29 32.67
N LEU A 216 1.64 -4.99 31.66
CA LEU A 216 2.69 -5.98 31.82
C LEU A 216 4.04 -5.33 32.18
N GLU A 217 4.40 -4.19 31.58
CA GLU A 217 5.57 -3.39 31.97
C GLU A 217 5.53 -3.00 33.45
N LYS A 218 4.38 -2.50 33.93
CA LYS A 218 4.18 -2.20 35.35
C LYS A 218 4.34 -3.45 36.22
N LEU A 219 3.75 -4.58 35.80
CA LEU A 219 3.91 -5.85 36.52
C LEU A 219 5.37 -6.34 36.53
N TYR A 220 6.16 -6.05 35.49
CA TYR A 220 7.60 -6.35 35.45
C TYR A 220 8.42 -5.47 36.39
N GLU A 221 8.06 -4.18 36.50
CA GLU A 221 8.65 -3.28 37.50
C GLU A 221 8.37 -3.77 38.94
N GLU A 222 7.20 -4.39 39.16
CA GLU A 222 6.76 -4.89 40.47
C GLU A 222 7.28 -6.32 40.81
N ASP A 223 7.34 -7.25 39.86
CA ASP A 223 7.90 -8.59 40.02
C ASP A 223 8.72 -9.04 38.79
N PRO A 224 10.06 -8.94 38.85
CA PRO A 224 10.95 -9.33 37.75
C PRO A 224 10.85 -10.81 37.34
N ARG A 225 10.22 -11.68 38.15
CA ARG A 225 10.03 -13.10 37.81
C ARG A 225 8.86 -13.34 36.86
N CYS A 226 8.04 -12.32 36.62
CA CYS A 226 7.04 -12.34 35.57
C CYS A 226 7.67 -12.23 34.16
N ALA A 227 8.99 -11.99 34.06
CA ALA A 227 9.73 -11.90 32.80
C ALA A 227 9.63 -13.19 31.97
N GLY A 228 8.69 -13.16 31.03
CA GLY A 228 8.70 -14.01 29.86
C GLY A 228 8.08 -13.22 28.73
N ASP A 229 8.61 -13.40 27.52
CA ASP A 229 8.09 -12.86 26.24
C ASP A 229 6.66 -13.36 25.89
N ILE A 230 5.93 -13.85 26.89
CA ILE A 230 4.64 -14.52 26.86
C ILE A 230 3.57 -13.70 26.14
N PRO A 231 3.43 -12.38 26.33
CA PRO A 231 2.36 -11.63 25.67
C PRO A 231 2.60 -11.56 24.16
N PHE A 232 3.79 -11.14 23.73
CA PHE A 232 4.15 -11.00 22.33
C PHE A 232 4.17 -12.36 21.62
N ALA A 233 4.77 -13.38 22.23
CA ALA A 233 4.81 -14.73 21.66
C ALA A 233 3.41 -15.38 21.55
N ILE A 234 2.49 -15.15 22.51
CA ILE A 234 1.11 -15.66 22.44
C ILE A 234 0.34 -14.98 21.30
N TYR A 235 0.47 -13.66 21.15
CA TYR A 235 -0.19 -12.94 20.07
C TYR A 235 0.42 -13.25 18.71
N GLN A 236 1.74 -13.37 18.63
CA GLN A 236 2.49 -13.79 17.43
C GLN A 236 2.04 -15.19 16.97
N THR A 237 2.04 -16.18 17.87
CA THR A 237 1.63 -17.55 17.56
C THR A 237 0.16 -17.60 17.13
N ARG A 238 -0.74 -16.98 17.90
CA ARG A 238 -2.17 -16.98 17.59
C ARG A 238 -2.49 -16.22 16.31
N HIS A 239 -1.75 -15.17 15.99
CA HIS A 239 -1.91 -14.40 14.77
C HIS A 239 -1.39 -15.17 13.54
N MET A 240 -0.22 -15.80 13.65
CA MET A 240 0.29 -16.67 12.60
C MET A 240 -0.63 -17.88 12.35
N ASP A 241 -1.23 -18.44 13.40
CA ASP A 241 -2.21 -19.51 13.28
C ASP A 241 -3.49 -19.02 12.58
N LEU A 242 -3.94 -17.79 12.86
CA LEU A 242 -5.08 -17.18 12.17
C LEU A 242 -4.79 -16.89 10.69
N LEU A 243 -3.58 -16.42 10.37
CA LEU A 243 -3.16 -16.18 8.98
C LEU A 243 -3.04 -17.49 8.20
N LYS A 244 -2.40 -18.52 8.78
CA LYS A 244 -2.34 -19.88 8.21
C LYS A 244 -3.74 -20.46 7.99
N LYS A 245 -4.64 -20.29 8.94
CA LYS A 245 -6.02 -20.77 8.81
C LYS A 245 -6.77 -20.05 7.69
N ALA A 246 -6.59 -18.73 7.55
CA ALA A 246 -7.19 -17.96 6.46
C ALA A 246 -6.63 -18.40 5.09
N GLU A 247 -5.33 -18.69 5.03
CA GLU A 247 -4.67 -19.29 3.87
C GLU A 247 -5.25 -20.67 3.51
N ASP A 248 -5.37 -21.58 4.49
CA ASP A 248 -5.95 -22.91 4.31
C ASP A 248 -7.41 -22.85 3.85
N GLU A 249 -8.24 -22.01 4.48
CA GLU A 249 -9.65 -21.82 4.11
C GLU A 249 -9.80 -21.25 2.70
N TRP A 250 -8.88 -20.38 2.27
CA TRP A 250 -8.85 -19.85 0.91
C TRP A 250 -8.45 -20.94 -0.10
N PHE A 251 -7.44 -21.77 0.19
CA PHE A 251 -7.06 -22.90 -0.64
C PHE A 251 -8.17 -23.93 -0.79
N ASP A 252 -8.89 -24.24 0.28
CA ASP A 252 -9.99 -25.18 0.25
C ASP A 252 -11.18 -24.64 -0.58
N LYS A 253 -11.52 -23.35 -0.44
CA LYS A 253 -12.53 -22.72 -1.31
C LYS A 253 -12.12 -22.74 -2.78
N ARG A 254 -10.84 -22.49 -3.09
CA ARG A 254 -10.33 -22.52 -4.46
C ARG A 254 -10.38 -23.94 -5.05
N ARG A 255 -9.98 -24.96 -4.29
CA ARG A 255 -10.10 -26.37 -4.72
C ARG A 255 -11.55 -26.77 -4.98
N GLN A 256 -12.49 -26.32 -4.13
CA GLN A 256 -13.91 -26.56 -4.33
C GLN A 256 -14.44 -25.89 -5.60
N MET A 257 -14.04 -24.64 -5.88
CA MET A 257 -14.40 -23.94 -7.12
C MET A 257 -13.80 -24.61 -8.37
N SER A 258 -12.56 -25.12 -8.29
CA SER A 258 -11.93 -25.88 -9.39
C SER A 258 -12.60 -27.23 -9.63
N SER A 259 -13.18 -27.86 -8.59
CA SER A 259 -13.88 -29.14 -8.70
C SER A 259 -15.32 -29.03 -9.24
N LEU A 260 -15.87 -27.81 -9.29
CA LEU A 260 -17.18 -27.50 -9.87
C LEU A 260 -17.09 -27.05 -11.34
N ALA A 261 -15.87 -26.96 -11.90
CA ALA A 261 -15.60 -26.55 -13.28
C ALA A 261 -15.44 -27.75 -14.25
N PHE A 262 -15.87 -28.95 -13.85
CA PHE A 262 -15.97 -30.14 -14.71
C PHE A 262 -17.39 -30.72 -14.70
#